data_AF-A0A1G6D3D7-F1
#
_entry.id   AF-A0A1G6D3D7-F1
#
_cell.length_a   1.000
_cell.length_b   1.000
_cell.length_c   1.000
_cell.angle_alpha   90.00
_cell.angle_beta   90.00
_cell.angle_gamma   90.00
#
_symmetry.space_group_name_H-M   'P 1'
#
loop_
_entity.id
_entity.type
_entity.pdbx_description
1 polymer ?
#
loop_
_entity_poly.entity_id
_entity_poly.type
_entity_poly.pdbx_seq_one_letter_code
_entity_poly.pdbx_strand_id
1 'polypeptide(L)'
;MSIDTAIHVHGPSRSSAYLDWLQMLTGAGLILFMWAHMILVASVIIGPGVMDAIAHFFEATYMAQVGGPIIGLIFLLHFMLAARKIPFQADQQSIIWKHSRMLAHRDTWLWLVQVVTAMIILIMGAIHMWVVLTDLPITAAKSAARIQGGFWMGFYLILLPLVELHVGIGLYRIAVKWGFIRRDKRSGMQRFELVVTSAFIFIGLMALLRFYFLAI
;
A
#
# COMPACT_ATOMS: atom_id res chain seq x y z
N MET A 1 48.00 -27.75 -8.69
CA MET A 1 46.80 -26.98 -8.30
C MET A 1 45.85 -27.02 -9.48
N SER A 2 44.85 -27.91 -9.43
CA SER A 2 43.85 -28.08 -10.48
C SER A 2 42.86 -26.92 -10.39
N ILE A 3 42.78 -26.09 -11.43
CA ILE A 3 41.71 -25.10 -11.54
C ILE A 3 40.49 -25.86 -12.03
N ASP A 4 39.49 -26.03 -11.18
CA ASP A 4 38.18 -26.56 -11.57
C ASP A 4 37.55 -25.63 -12.62
N THR A 5 37.67 -26.00 -13.89
CA THR A 5 37.07 -25.32 -15.05
C THR A 5 35.60 -25.68 -15.26
N ALA A 6 34.99 -26.43 -14.34
CA ALA A 6 33.56 -26.77 -14.38
C ALA A 6 32.69 -25.62 -13.81
N ILE A 7 32.87 -24.40 -14.29
CA ILE A 7 31.89 -23.33 -14.05
C ILE A 7 30.69 -23.64 -14.93
N HIS A 8 29.69 -24.30 -14.36
CA HIS A 8 28.42 -24.55 -15.03
C HIS A 8 27.76 -23.19 -15.30
N VAL A 9 27.90 -22.67 -16.52
CA VAL A 9 27.25 -21.41 -16.92
C VAL A 9 25.75 -21.69 -16.99
N HIS A 10 25.00 -21.27 -15.97
CA HIS A 10 23.55 -21.33 -16.00
C HIS A 10 23.05 -20.54 -17.23
N GLY A 11 22.32 -21.23 -18.12
CA GLY A 11 21.63 -20.57 -19.22
C GLY A 11 20.69 -19.47 -18.70
N PRO A 12 20.37 -18.47 -19.53
CA PRO A 12 19.55 -17.34 -19.10
C PRO A 12 18.20 -17.81 -18.55
N SER A 13 17.99 -17.64 -17.24
CA SER A 13 16.74 -18.00 -16.57
C SER A 13 15.70 -16.90 -16.71
N ARG A 14 14.45 -17.29 -16.98
CA ARG A 14 13.30 -16.36 -17.03
C ARG A 14 12.79 -15.97 -15.64
N SER A 15 13.38 -16.50 -14.56
CA SER A 15 12.96 -16.24 -13.18
C SER A 15 12.90 -14.75 -12.84
N SER A 16 13.90 -13.97 -13.27
CA SER A 16 13.96 -12.53 -13.05
C SER A 16 12.76 -11.80 -13.66
N ALA A 17 12.36 -12.20 -14.88
CA ALA A 17 11.20 -11.65 -15.56
C ALA A 17 9.90 -11.97 -14.81
N TYR A 18 9.69 -13.23 -14.41
CA TYR A 18 8.50 -13.62 -13.66
C TYR A 18 8.38 -12.88 -12.32
N LEU A 19 9.49 -12.71 -11.60
CA LEU A 19 9.49 -12.01 -10.33
C LEU A 19 9.21 -10.52 -10.47
N ASP A 20 9.61 -9.89 -11.58
CA ASP A 20 9.29 -8.47 -11.85
C ASP A 20 7.83 -8.28 -12.28
N TRP A 21 7.29 -9.23 -13.06
CA TRP A 21 5.85 -9.31 -13.36
C TRP A 21 5.01 -9.48 -12.10
N LEU A 22 5.37 -10.44 -11.24
CA LEU A 22 4.65 -10.71 -10.00
C LEU A 22 4.70 -9.52 -9.04
N GLN A 23 5.83 -8.81 -8.96
CA GLN A 23 5.92 -7.59 -8.16
C GLN A 23 4.97 -6.49 -8.69
N MET A 24 4.85 -6.35 -10.02
CA MET A 24 3.91 -5.41 -10.61
C MET A 24 2.46 -5.81 -10.34
N LEU A 25 2.11 -7.08 -10.58
CA LEU A 25 0.73 -7.57 -10.45
C LEU A 25 0.24 -7.50 -9.00
N THR A 26 1.08 -7.90 -8.04
CA THR A 26 0.77 -7.75 -6.60
C THR A 26 0.61 -6.28 -6.21
N GLY A 27 1.47 -5.38 -6.72
CA GLY A 27 1.34 -3.94 -6.49
C GLY A 27 0.05 -3.35 -7.07
N ALA A 28 -0.29 -3.71 -8.31
CA ALA A 28 -1.54 -3.28 -8.96
C ALA A 28 -2.78 -3.82 -8.21
N GLY A 29 -2.75 -5.09 -7.79
CA GLY A 29 -3.81 -5.69 -6.99
C GLY A 29 -4.01 -4.98 -5.64
N LEU A 30 -2.93 -4.64 -4.95
CA LEU A 30 -3.00 -3.89 -3.68
C LEU A 30 -3.49 -2.46 -3.87
N ILE A 31 -3.15 -1.78 -4.97
CA ILE A 31 -3.70 -0.46 -5.30
C ILE A 31 -5.22 -0.53 -5.46
N LEU A 32 -5.71 -1.51 -6.25
CA LEU A 32 -7.15 -1.71 -6.45
C LEU A 32 -7.86 -2.06 -5.13
N PHE A 33 -7.25 -2.91 -4.31
CA PHE A 33 -7.74 -3.21 -2.98
C PHE A 33 -7.83 -1.96 -2.12
N MET A 34 -6.80 -1.11 -2.09
CA MET A 34 -6.80 0.11 -1.27
C MET A 34 -7.88 1.09 -1.73
N TRP A 35 -8.11 1.26 -3.02
CA TRP A 35 -9.22 2.08 -3.51
C TRP A 35 -10.58 1.53 -3.10
N ALA A 36 -10.80 0.22 -3.28
CA ALA A 36 -12.02 -0.43 -2.83
C ALA A 36 -12.19 -0.26 -1.30
N HIS A 37 -11.16 -0.55 -0.53
CA HIS A 37 -11.12 -0.39 0.92
C HIS A 37 -11.51 1.03 1.36
N MET A 38 -10.89 2.05 0.76
CA MET A 38 -11.17 3.45 1.10
C MET A 38 -12.62 3.84 0.79
N ILE A 39 -13.17 3.40 -0.34
CA ILE A 39 -14.57 3.66 -0.70
C ILE A 39 -15.53 2.96 0.27
N LEU A 40 -15.25 1.68 0.59
CA LEU A 40 -16.07 0.87 1.49
C LEU A 40 -16.10 1.46 2.90
N VAL A 41 -14.95 1.81 3.46
CA VAL A 41 -14.86 2.38 4.81
C VAL A 41 -15.40 3.82 4.85
N ALA A 42 -15.17 4.61 3.80
CA ALA A 42 -15.70 5.98 3.71
C ALA A 42 -17.22 6.05 3.49
N SER A 43 -17.89 4.94 3.17
CA SER A 43 -19.35 4.90 3.07
C SER A 43 -20.07 5.33 4.36
N VAL A 44 -19.39 5.28 5.51
CA VAL A 44 -19.88 5.81 6.79
C VAL A 44 -20.20 7.32 6.74
N ILE A 45 -19.54 8.07 5.84
CA ILE A 45 -19.80 9.50 5.60
C ILE A 45 -21.23 9.69 5.08
N ILE A 46 -21.69 8.79 4.21
CA ILE A 46 -23.07 8.80 3.69
C ILE A 46 -24.03 8.38 4.81
N GLY A 47 -23.67 7.33 5.56
CA GLY A 47 -24.37 6.95 6.77
C GLY A 47 -23.87 5.61 7.34
N PRO A 48 -23.95 5.40 8.67
CA PRO A 48 -23.51 4.16 9.31
C PRO A 48 -24.27 2.93 8.76
N GLY A 49 -25.57 3.05 8.48
CA GLY A 49 -26.36 1.97 7.90
C GLY A 49 -25.90 1.56 6.48
N VAL A 50 -25.31 2.47 5.70
CA VAL A 50 -24.74 2.14 4.38
C VAL A 50 -23.48 1.29 4.55
N MET A 51 -22.59 1.71 5.46
CA MET A 51 -21.40 0.93 5.80
C MET A 51 -21.77 -0.45 6.34
N ASP A 52 -22.73 -0.51 7.27
CA ASP A 52 -23.18 -1.76 7.87
C ASP A 52 -23.83 -2.70 6.83
N ALA A 53 -24.62 -2.16 5.89
CA ALA A 53 -25.19 -2.96 4.81
C ALA A 53 -24.11 -3.57 3.91
N ILE A 54 -23.09 -2.79 3.56
CA ILE A 54 -21.97 -3.28 2.76
C ILE A 54 -21.13 -4.29 3.56
N ALA A 55 -20.83 -4.00 4.83
CA ALA A 55 -20.10 -4.92 5.69
C ALA A 55 -20.86 -6.24 5.90
N HIS A 56 -22.18 -6.18 6.04
CA HIS A 56 -23.04 -7.35 6.11
C HIS A 56 -22.99 -8.19 4.82
N PHE A 57 -22.95 -7.57 3.65
CA PHE A 57 -22.75 -8.29 2.39
C PHE A 57 -21.42 -9.06 2.38
N PHE A 58 -20.34 -8.44 2.86
CA PHE A 58 -19.02 -9.11 2.97
C PHE A 58 -19.04 -10.25 3.99
N GLU A 59 -19.77 -10.08 5.09
CA GLU A 59 -19.95 -11.11 6.12
C GLU A 59 -20.78 -12.30 5.60
N ALA A 60 -21.93 -12.02 4.98
CA ALA A 60 -22.84 -13.05 4.46
C ALA A 60 -22.23 -13.88 3.33
N THR A 61 -21.28 -13.30 2.58
CA THR A 61 -20.54 -13.99 1.51
C THR A 61 -19.22 -14.61 1.99
N TYR A 62 -18.89 -14.49 3.28
CA TYR A 62 -17.59 -14.87 3.86
C TYR A 62 -16.38 -14.20 3.18
N MET A 63 -16.61 -13.09 2.48
CA MET A 63 -15.59 -12.40 1.70
C MET A 63 -14.54 -11.76 2.60
N ALA A 64 -14.90 -11.28 3.79
CA ALA A 64 -13.93 -10.74 4.75
C ALA A 64 -13.03 -11.84 5.35
N GLN A 65 -13.60 -13.01 5.64
CA GLN A 65 -12.97 -14.16 6.28
C GLN A 65 -11.96 -14.83 5.35
N VAL A 66 -12.27 -14.92 4.06
CA VAL A 66 -11.39 -15.53 3.06
C VAL A 66 -10.52 -14.47 2.37
N GLY A 67 -11.13 -13.35 1.96
CA GLY A 67 -10.45 -12.27 1.27
C GLY A 67 -9.43 -11.55 2.14
N GLY A 68 -9.72 -11.36 3.44
CA GLY A 68 -8.79 -10.74 4.39
C GLY A 68 -7.43 -11.45 4.46
N PRO A 69 -7.39 -12.75 4.80
CA PRO A 69 -6.15 -13.53 4.77
C PRO A 69 -5.45 -13.56 3.41
N ILE A 70 -6.20 -13.66 2.30
CA ILE A 70 -5.62 -13.64 0.95
C ILE A 70 -4.92 -12.31 0.67
N ILE A 71 -5.55 -11.18 1.02
CA ILE A 71 -4.93 -9.86 0.89
C ILE A 71 -3.71 -9.74 1.80
N GLY A 72 -3.77 -10.27 3.03
CA GLY A 72 -2.62 -10.35 3.92
C GLY A 72 -1.44 -11.13 3.31
N LEU A 73 -1.71 -12.26 2.64
CA LEU A 73 -0.69 -13.03 1.93
C LEU A 73 -0.13 -12.28 0.71
N ILE A 74 -0.98 -11.62 -0.07
CA ILE A 74 -0.56 -10.78 -1.21
C ILE A 74 0.29 -9.60 -0.72
N PHE A 75 -0.08 -8.99 0.41
CA PHE A 75 0.67 -7.92 1.05
C PHE A 75 2.09 -8.37 1.45
N LEU A 76 2.22 -9.52 2.10
CA LEU A 76 3.52 -10.08 2.47
C LEU A 76 4.33 -10.49 1.24
N LEU A 77 3.69 -11.13 0.25
CA LEU A 77 4.34 -11.49 -1.02
C LEU A 77 4.85 -10.24 -1.75
N HIS A 78 4.05 -9.18 -1.81
CA HIS A 78 4.44 -7.90 -2.40
C HIS A 78 5.67 -7.33 -1.69
N PHE A 79 5.67 -7.33 -0.35
CA PHE A 79 6.82 -6.90 0.43
C PHE A 79 8.06 -7.74 0.10
N MET A 80 7.98 -9.07 0.10
CA MET A 80 9.11 -9.94 -0.22
C MET A 80 9.69 -9.66 -1.61
N LEU A 81 8.83 -9.44 -2.61
CA LEU A 81 9.25 -9.15 -3.97
C LEU A 81 9.89 -7.77 -4.09
N ALA A 82 9.32 -6.76 -3.44
CA ALA A 82 9.79 -5.38 -3.44
C ALA A 82 11.06 -5.19 -2.59
N ALA A 83 11.20 -5.93 -1.49
CA ALA A 83 12.34 -5.89 -0.57
C ALA A 83 13.67 -6.18 -1.28
N ARG A 84 13.66 -6.98 -2.35
CA ARG A 84 14.85 -7.22 -3.19
C ARG A 84 15.46 -5.94 -3.80
N LYS A 85 14.71 -4.84 -3.81
CA LYS A 85 15.14 -3.53 -4.34
C LYS A 85 15.49 -2.54 -3.24
N ILE A 86 15.32 -2.90 -1.95
CA ILE A 86 15.57 -2.02 -0.82
C ILE A 86 17.04 -2.16 -0.35
N PRO A 87 17.78 -1.05 -0.18
CA PRO A 87 19.14 -1.07 0.36
C PRO A 87 19.07 -1.31 1.88
N PHE A 88 19.26 -2.56 2.30
CA PHE A 88 19.27 -2.90 3.72
C PHE A 88 20.62 -2.66 4.39
N GLN A 89 21.71 -2.62 3.64
CA GLN A 89 23.04 -2.37 4.19
C GLN A 89 23.29 -0.87 4.39
N ALA A 90 23.93 -0.50 5.50
CA ALA A 90 24.13 0.90 5.90
C ALA A 90 24.96 1.71 4.89
N ASP A 91 25.92 1.07 4.24
CA ASP A 91 26.71 1.64 3.15
C ASP A 91 25.84 1.98 1.93
N GLN A 92 24.98 1.06 1.50
CA GLN A 92 24.03 1.26 0.41
C GLN A 92 23.03 2.39 0.72
N GLN A 93 22.55 2.45 1.96
CA GLN A 93 21.67 3.53 2.45
C GLN A 93 22.38 4.90 2.39
N SER A 94 23.64 4.96 2.85
CA SER A 94 24.46 6.18 2.79
C SER A 94 24.68 6.64 1.34
N ILE A 95 24.98 5.69 0.44
CA ILE A 95 25.21 5.97 -0.98
C ILE A 95 23.94 6.52 -1.64
N ILE A 96 22.80 5.84 -1.49
CA ILE A 96 21.56 6.29 -2.14
C ILE A 96 21.08 7.64 -1.59
N TRP A 97 21.29 7.89 -0.29
CA TRP A 97 20.97 9.18 0.32
C TRP A 97 21.82 10.32 -0.25
N LYS A 98 23.14 10.15 -0.28
CA LYS A 98 24.07 11.13 -0.86
C LYS A 98 23.76 11.37 -2.34
N HIS A 99 23.52 10.30 -3.09
CA HIS A 99 23.19 10.40 -4.52
C HIS A 99 21.86 11.12 -4.77
N SER A 100 20.84 10.84 -3.96
CA SER A 100 19.54 11.51 -4.06
C SER A 100 19.62 13.00 -3.75
N ARG A 101 20.44 13.38 -2.76
CA ARG A 101 20.74 14.78 -2.46
C ARG A 101 21.48 15.48 -3.60
N MET A 102 22.48 14.82 -4.19
CA MET A 102 23.26 15.37 -5.30
C MET A 102 22.42 15.56 -6.57
N LEU A 103 21.58 14.59 -6.94
CA LEU A 103 20.75 14.67 -8.13
C LEU A 103 19.61 15.69 -8.01
N ALA A 104 19.14 15.96 -6.79
CA ALA A 104 17.96 16.81 -6.53
C ALA A 104 16.74 16.47 -7.42
N HIS A 105 16.60 15.19 -7.79
CA HIS A 105 15.63 14.73 -8.77
C HIS A 105 14.38 14.16 -8.09
N ARG A 106 13.20 14.69 -8.45
CA ARG A 106 11.92 14.37 -7.81
C ARG A 106 11.62 12.88 -7.74
N ASP A 107 11.72 12.14 -8.84
CA ASP A 107 11.31 10.74 -8.84
C ASP A 107 12.26 9.85 -8.01
N THR A 108 13.53 10.26 -7.88
CA THR A 108 14.50 9.61 -7.01
C THR A 108 14.10 9.78 -5.54
N TRP A 109 13.69 10.99 -5.15
CA TRP A 109 13.14 11.26 -3.82
C TRP A 109 11.83 10.52 -3.56
N LEU A 110 10.91 10.50 -4.54
CA LEU A 110 9.67 9.74 -4.43
C LEU A 110 9.96 8.26 -4.21
N TRP A 111 11.04 7.72 -4.79
CA TRP A 111 11.46 6.33 -4.55
C TRP A 111 11.91 6.09 -3.12
N LEU A 112 12.71 7.00 -2.54
CA LEU A 112 13.06 6.94 -1.12
C LEU A 112 11.82 7.03 -0.22
N VAL A 113 10.85 7.91 -0.55
CA VAL A 113 9.57 7.98 0.17
C VAL A 113 8.84 6.64 0.13
N GLN A 114 8.79 5.97 -1.03
CA GLN A 114 8.19 4.63 -1.11
C GLN A 114 8.89 3.59 -0.23
N VAL A 115 10.22 3.62 -0.17
CA VAL A 115 10.98 2.69 0.68
C VAL A 115 10.67 2.93 2.16
N VAL A 116 10.71 4.20 2.61
CA VAL A 116 10.45 4.55 4.02
C VAL A 116 9.00 4.22 4.40
N THR A 117 8.03 4.64 3.58
CA THR A 117 6.61 4.32 3.80
C THR A 117 6.38 2.81 3.81
N ALA A 118 6.99 2.03 2.91
CA ALA A 118 6.84 0.57 2.88
C ALA A 118 7.21 -0.09 4.21
N MET A 119 8.32 0.33 4.83
CA MET A 119 8.78 -0.25 6.09
C MET A 119 7.82 0.04 7.25
N ILE A 120 7.25 1.26 7.29
CA ILE A 120 6.28 1.64 8.32
C ILE A 120 4.94 0.93 8.08
N ILE A 121 4.48 0.89 6.83
CA ILE A 121 3.25 0.21 6.41
C ILE A 121 3.34 -1.30 6.68
N LEU A 122 4.51 -1.93 6.51
CA LEU A 122 4.68 -3.35 6.84
C LEU A 122 4.23 -3.66 8.27
N ILE A 123 4.65 -2.83 9.22
CA ILE A 123 4.34 -3.01 10.64
C ILE A 123 2.91 -2.59 10.94
N MET A 124 2.55 -1.35 10.58
CA MET A 124 1.23 -0.81 10.91
C MET A 124 0.11 -1.50 10.14
N GLY A 125 0.31 -1.76 8.85
CA GLY A 125 -0.64 -2.51 8.02
C GLY A 125 -0.88 -3.92 8.55
N ALA A 126 0.16 -4.63 9.00
CA ALA A 126 0.01 -5.95 9.61
C ALA A 126 -0.81 -5.90 10.92
N ILE A 127 -0.52 -4.94 11.81
CA ILE A 127 -1.29 -4.73 13.05
C ILE A 127 -2.75 -4.41 12.74
N HIS A 128 -2.99 -3.50 11.79
CA HIS A 128 -4.33 -3.12 11.36
C HIS A 128 -5.12 -4.33 10.84
N MET A 129 -4.54 -5.08 9.89
CA MET A 129 -5.19 -6.26 9.32
C MET A 129 -5.47 -7.31 10.40
N TRP A 130 -4.51 -7.58 11.29
CA TRP A 130 -4.71 -8.53 12.38
C TRP A 130 -5.90 -8.15 13.26
N VAL A 131 -5.94 -6.90 13.74
CA VAL A 131 -7.00 -6.45 14.66
C VAL A 131 -8.37 -6.44 14.00
N VAL A 132 -8.48 -6.03 12.73
CA VAL A 132 -9.77 -6.00 12.04
C VAL A 132 -10.25 -7.42 11.69
N LEU A 133 -9.36 -8.32 11.26
CA LEU A 133 -9.74 -9.67 10.83
C LEU A 133 -10.01 -10.63 11.99
N THR A 134 -9.50 -10.34 13.19
CA THR A 134 -9.76 -11.14 14.40
C THR A 134 -10.98 -10.67 15.19
N ASP A 135 -11.56 -9.51 14.86
CA ASP A 135 -12.77 -8.95 15.48
C ASP A 135 -13.93 -8.78 14.46
N LEU A 136 -14.12 -9.78 13.60
CA LEU A 136 -15.30 -9.85 12.73
C LEU A 136 -16.57 -10.16 13.55
N PRO A 137 -17.78 -9.74 13.11
CA PRO A 137 -18.08 -8.97 11.90
C PRO A 137 -17.74 -7.48 12.03
N ILE A 138 -17.48 -6.83 10.89
CA ILE A 138 -17.22 -5.39 10.82
C ILE A 138 -18.55 -4.63 10.94
N THR A 139 -18.60 -3.65 11.86
CA THR A 139 -19.71 -2.70 11.96
C THR A 139 -19.20 -1.27 12.16
N ALA A 140 -20.03 -0.29 11.82
CA ALA A 140 -19.77 1.12 12.05
C ALA A 140 -19.59 1.41 13.54
N ALA A 141 -20.42 0.81 14.40
CA ALA A 141 -20.34 0.97 15.85
C ALA A 141 -19.02 0.45 16.44
N LYS A 142 -18.59 -0.77 16.08
CA LYS A 142 -17.29 -1.31 16.52
C LYS A 142 -16.12 -0.46 16.02
N SER A 143 -16.20 -0.01 14.77
CA SER A 143 -15.15 0.83 14.17
C SER A 143 -15.04 2.20 14.85
N ALA A 144 -16.17 2.82 15.17
CA ALA A 144 -16.23 4.06 15.94
C ALA A 144 -15.72 3.87 17.37
N ALA A 145 -16.16 2.83 18.09
CA ALA A 145 -15.69 2.53 19.45
C ALA A 145 -14.16 2.39 19.51
N ARG A 146 -13.57 1.72 18.52
CA ARG A 146 -12.10 1.58 18.40
C ARG A 146 -11.42 2.95 18.20
N ILE A 147 -11.93 3.79 17.32
CA ILE A 147 -11.35 5.11 16.99
C ILE A 147 -11.50 6.11 18.14
N GLN A 148 -12.65 6.12 18.81
CA GLN A 148 -12.97 7.03 19.92
C GLN A 148 -12.06 6.83 21.14
N GLY A 149 -11.45 5.64 21.30
CA GLY A 149 -10.42 5.37 22.31
C GLY A 149 -9.10 6.15 22.12
N GLY A 150 -8.96 6.96 21.08
CA GLY A 150 -7.86 7.93 20.90
C GLY A 150 -6.57 7.33 20.33
N PHE A 151 -6.06 6.22 20.89
CA PHE A 151 -4.84 5.58 20.38
C PHE A 151 -4.95 5.18 18.90
N TRP A 152 -6.06 4.53 18.55
CA TRP A 152 -6.32 4.11 17.17
C TRP A 152 -6.56 5.29 16.22
N MET A 153 -7.10 6.42 16.71
CA MET A 153 -7.19 7.63 15.90
C MET A 153 -5.80 8.10 15.48
N GLY A 154 -4.85 8.23 16.43
CA GLY A 154 -3.47 8.58 16.13
C GLY A 154 -2.79 7.57 15.20
N PHE A 155 -3.03 6.28 15.42
CA PHE A 155 -2.55 5.21 14.54
C PHE A 155 -3.02 5.39 13.09
N TYR A 156 -4.31 5.64 12.87
CA TYR A 156 -4.84 5.82 11.52
C TYR A 156 -4.45 7.15 10.87
N LEU A 157 -4.27 8.22 11.65
CA LEU A 157 -3.74 9.49 11.16
C LEU A 157 -2.32 9.40 10.60
N ILE A 158 -1.53 8.42 11.07
CA ILE A 158 -0.22 8.11 10.51
C ILE A 158 -0.34 7.12 9.35
N LEU A 159 -1.10 6.04 9.51
CA LEU A 159 -1.22 5.00 8.49
C LEU A 159 -1.81 5.52 7.17
N LEU A 160 -2.86 6.35 7.26
CA LEU A 160 -3.59 6.89 6.11
C LEU A 160 -2.67 7.61 5.10
N PRO A 161 -1.96 8.69 5.46
CA PRO A 161 -1.12 9.39 4.50
C PRO A 161 0.04 8.51 4.01
N LEU A 162 0.59 7.62 4.84
CA LEU A 162 1.69 6.75 4.41
C LEU A 162 1.25 5.77 3.33
N VAL A 163 0.12 5.07 3.53
CA VAL A 163 -0.43 4.14 2.55
C VAL A 163 -0.83 4.86 1.27
N GLU A 164 -1.56 5.97 1.38
CA GLU A 164 -2.04 6.70 0.20
C GLU A 164 -0.89 7.27 -0.64
N LEU A 165 0.18 7.77 -0.01
CA LEU A 165 1.40 8.18 -0.70
C LEU A 165 2.10 6.97 -1.34
N HIS A 166 2.20 5.84 -0.63
CA HIS A 166 2.84 4.64 -1.16
C HIS A 166 2.11 4.10 -2.40
N VAL A 167 0.78 4.06 -2.34
CA VAL A 167 -0.15 3.61 -3.39
C VAL A 167 -0.09 4.55 -4.59
N GLY A 168 -0.25 5.87 -4.38
CA GLY A 168 -0.22 6.86 -5.45
C GLY A 168 1.09 6.84 -6.22
N ILE A 169 2.21 6.94 -5.51
CA ILE A 169 3.54 6.93 -6.14
C ILE A 169 3.79 5.58 -6.84
N GLY A 170 3.27 4.49 -6.28
CA GLY A 170 3.35 3.15 -6.85
C GLY A 170 2.63 3.04 -8.19
N LEU A 171 1.39 3.56 -8.26
CA LEU A 171 0.60 3.63 -9.48
C LEU A 171 1.33 4.42 -10.57
N TYR A 172 1.83 5.61 -10.23
CA TYR A 172 2.61 6.44 -11.15
C TYR A 172 3.83 5.68 -11.70
N ARG A 173 4.59 4.99 -10.83
CA ARG A 173 5.78 4.24 -11.26
C ARG A 173 5.45 3.02 -12.09
N ILE A 174 4.38 2.28 -11.78
CA ILE A 174 3.93 1.16 -12.62
C ILE A 174 3.58 1.69 -14.01
N ALA A 175 2.82 2.79 -14.08
CA ALA A 175 2.37 3.38 -15.34
C ALA A 175 3.55 3.81 -16.25
N VAL A 176 4.57 4.44 -15.67
CA VAL A 176 5.78 4.85 -16.41
C VAL A 176 6.66 3.65 -16.77
N LYS A 177 6.89 2.72 -15.83
CA LYS A 177 7.79 1.58 -16.02
C LYS A 177 7.33 0.64 -17.13
N TRP A 178 6.03 0.39 -17.22
CA TRP A 178 5.45 -0.53 -18.20
C TRP A 178 4.98 0.16 -19.48
N GLY A 179 5.33 1.45 -19.66
CA GLY A 179 5.10 2.17 -20.91
C GLY A 179 3.66 2.62 -21.15
N PHE A 180 2.76 2.47 -20.18
CA PHE A 180 1.40 3.03 -20.26
C PHE A 180 1.43 4.56 -20.37
N ILE A 181 2.41 5.20 -19.72
CA ILE A 181 2.64 6.64 -19.76
C ILE A 181 4.03 6.93 -20.34
N ARG A 182 4.05 7.68 -21.44
CA ARG A 182 5.27 8.15 -22.11
C ARG A 182 5.66 9.55 -21.62
N ARG A 183 6.82 10.04 -22.05
CA ARG A 183 7.45 11.28 -21.54
C ARG A 183 6.55 12.52 -21.68
N ASP A 184 5.82 12.62 -22.77
CA ASP A 184 4.87 13.69 -23.09
C ASP A 184 3.72 13.79 -22.08
N LYS A 185 3.24 12.64 -21.57
CA LYS A 185 2.13 12.58 -20.60
C LYS A 185 2.57 12.48 -19.15
N ARG A 186 3.88 12.45 -18.87
CA ARG A 186 4.42 12.23 -17.53
C ARG A 186 4.01 13.31 -16.52
N SER A 187 4.04 14.57 -16.92
CA SER A 187 3.61 15.69 -16.06
C SER A 187 2.12 15.63 -15.74
N GLY A 188 1.30 15.23 -16.72
CA GLY A 188 -0.14 15.00 -16.54
C GLY A 188 -0.41 13.88 -15.53
N MET A 189 0.29 12.75 -15.67
CA MET A 189 0.16 11.62 -14.73
C MET A 189 0.58 11.99 -13.30
N GLN A 190 1.65 12.78 -13.13
CA GLN A 190 2.07 13.26 -11.80
C GLN A 190 1.03 14.18 -11.15
N ARG A 191 0.34 15.01 -11.94
CA ARG A 191 -0.76 15.86 -11.43
C ARG A 191 -1.98 15.02 -11.08
N PHE A 192 -2.32 14.06 -11.94
CA PHE A 192 -3.43 13.14 -11.71
C PHE A 192 -3.23 12.34 -10.41
N GLU A 193 -2.05 11.75 -10.23
CA GLU A 193 -1.70 11.00 -9.03
C GLU A 193 -1.78 11.87 -7.77
N LEU A 194 -1.24 13.08 -7.81
CA LEU A 194 -1.36 14.02 -6.69
C LEU A 194 -2.83 14.32 -6.34
N VAL A 195 -3.68 14.55 -7.34
CA VAL A 195 -5.10 14.84 -7.12
C VAL A 195 -5.81 13.63 -6.53
N VAL A 196 -5.59 12.43 -7.07
CA VAL A 196 -6.22 11.20 -6.59
C VAL A 196 -5.78 10.89 -5.16
N THR A 197 -4.49 10.92 -4.87
CA THR A 197 -3.95 10.69 -3.52
C THR A 197 -4.47 11.73 -2.54
N SER A 198 -4.51 13.01 -2.92
CA SER A 198 -5.05 14.06 -2.05
C SER A 198 -6.55 13.87 -1.78
N ALA A 199 -7.32 13.42 -2.78
CA ALA A 199 -8.74 13.14 -2.63
C ALA A 199 -8.99 11.97 -1.67
N PHE A 200 -8.24 10.87 -1.80
CA PHE A 200 -8.36 9.73 -0.88
C PHE A 200 -7.92 10.07 0.54
N ILE A 201 -6.85 10.84 0.72
CA ILE A 201 -6.46 11.36 2.04
C ILE A 201 -7.58 12.21 2.62
N PHE A 202 -8.15 13.13 1.85
CA PHE A 202 -9.24 13.99 2.32
C PHE A 202 -10.48 13.17 2.73
N ILE A 203 -10.93 12.25 1.88
CA ILE A 203 -12.07 11.37 2.18
C ILE A 203 -11.76 10.49 3.41
N GLY A 204 -10.55 9.95 3.53
CA GLY A 204 -10.11 9.17 4.67
C GLY A 204 -10.14 9.96 5.98
N LEU A 205 -9.67 11.21 5.96
CA LEU A 205 -9.74 12.10 7.12
C LEU A 205 -11.20 12.40 7.51
N MET A 206 -12.08 12.64 6.52
CA MET A 206 -13.51 12.83 6.78
C MET A 206 -14.15 11.57 7.38
N ALA A 207 -13.78 10.38 6.92
CA ALA A 207 -14.26 9.11 7.48
C ALA A 207 -13.79 8.94 8.93
N LEU A 208 -12.52 9.22 9.23
CA LEU A 208 -11.99 9.17 10.60
C LEU A 208 -12.72 10.14 11.54
N LEU A 209 -12.94 11.38 11.12
CA LEU A 209 -13.74 12.34 11.89
C LEU A 209 -15.17 11.85 12.07
N ARG A 210 -15.76 11.27 11.03
CA ARG A 210 -17.12 10.74 11.10
C ARG A 210 -17.23 9.62 12.14
N PHE A 211 -16.28 8.69 12.18
CA PHE A 211 -16.21 7.65 13.21
C PHE A 211 -16.00 8.23 14.61
N TYR A 212 -15.13 9.23 14.75
CA TYR A 212 -14.85 9.87 16.03
C TYR A 212 -16.10 10.51 16.64
N PHE A 213 -16.93 11.17 15.83
CA PHE A 213 -18.17 11.82 16.28
C PHE A 213 -19.43 10.97 16.10
N LEU A 214 -19.31 9.69 15.74
CA LEU A 214 -20.46 8.81 15.62
C LEU A 214 -21.04 8.53 17.01
N ALA A 215 -22.33 8.82 17.22
CA ALA A 215 -23.02 8.37 18.42
C ALA A 215 -23.16 6.84 18.35
N ILE A 216 -22.58 6.14 19.33
CA ILE A 216 -22.57 4.68 19.47
C ILE A 216 -23.31 4.25 20.73
#